data_AF-A0A3M2EDL1-F1
#
_entry.id   AF-A0A3M2EDL1-F1
#
_cell.length_a   1.000
_cell.length_b   1.000
_cell.length_c   1.000
_cell.angle_alpha   90.00
_cell.angle_beta   90.00
_cell.angle_gamma   90.00
#
_symmetry.space_group_name_H-M   'P 1'
#
loop_
_entity.id
_entity.type
_entity.pdbx_description
1 polymer ?
#
loop_
_entity_poly.entity_id
_entity_poly.type
_entity_poly.pdbx_seq_one_letter_code
_entity_poly.pdbx_strand_id
1 'polypeptide(L)' 'MKISNLFRRFAREEEGAVTVDWVVLTAAIVGLATAIIVLVQGGTEDLAGDISSALAGISVST' A
#
# COMPACT_ATOMS: atom_id res chain seq x y z
N MET A 1 -9.60 -8.17 31.30
CA MET A 1 -8.59 -9.17 30.91
C MET A 1 -7.58 -8.49 29.99
N LYS A 2 -6.29 -8.42 30.35
CA LYS A 2 -5.29 -7.65 29.59
C LYS A 2 -4.96 -8.34 28.26
N ILE A 3 -4.96 -7.57 27.18
CA ILE A 3 -4.68 -8.01 25.79
C ILE A 3 -3.35 -8.78 25.70
N SER A 4 -2.38 -8.41 26.54
CA SER A 4 -1.08 -9.09 26.70
C SER A 4 -1.18 -10.59 27.04
N ASN A 5 -2.24 -11.01 27.74
CA ASN A 5 -2.43 -12.41 28.11
C ASN A 5 -3.04 -13.24 26.98
N LEU A 6 -3.73 -12.60 26.03
CA LEU A 6 -4.31 -13.27 24.87
C LEU A 6 -3.22 -13.65 23.86
N PHE A 7 -2.31 -12.71 23.56
CA PHE A 7 -1.14 -12.95 22.69
C PHE A 7 -0.21 -14.05 23.24
N ARG A 8 0.02 -14.09 24.55
CA ARG A 8 0.84 -15.13 25.19
C ARG A 8 0.23 -16.53 25.15
N ARG A 9 -1.10 -16.64 25.11
CA ARG A 9 -1.80 -17.93 24.97
C ARG A 9 -1.81 -18.39 23.52
N PHE A 10 -2.08 -17.47 22.60
CA PHE A 10 -2.14 -17.73 21.16
C PHE A 10 -0.78 -18.10 20.55
N ALA A 11 0.30 -17.44 20.98
CA ALA A 11 1.66 -17.76 20.55
C ALA A 11 2.22 -19.06 21.15
N ARG A 12 1.52 -19.66 22.13
CA ARG A 12 1.93 -20.89 22.81
C ARG A 12 1.17 -22.13 22.29
N GLU A 13 0.21 -21.93 21.39
CA GLU A 13 -0.54 -22.99 20.70
C GLU A 13 -0.07 -23.05 19.25
N GLU A 14 0.53 -24.17 18.82
CA GLU A 14 1.22 -24.26 17.52
C GLU A 14 0.29 -24.05 16.32
N GLU A 15 -0.99 -24.40 16.42
CA GLU A 15 -1.98 -24.15 15.37
C GLU A 15 -2.38 -22.66 15.27
N GLY A 16 -2.31 -21.91 16.37
CA GLY A 16 -2.55 -20.47 16.40
C GLY A 16 -1.38 -19.69 15.78
N ALA A 17 -0.14 -20.11 16.06
CA ALA A 17 1.06 -19.43 15.56
C ALA A 17 1.09 -19.31 14.03
N VAL A 18 0.64 -20.34 13.30
CA VAL A 18 0.65 -20.37 11.82
C VAL A 18 -0.41 -19.44 11.20
N THR A 19 -1.55 -19.29 11.85
CA THR A 19 -2.61 -18.38 11.36
C THR A 19 -2.28 -16.92 11.61
N VAL A 20 -1.55 -16.61 12.69
CA VAL A 20 -1.10 -15.24 12.97
C VAL A 20 0.06 -14.81 12.06
N ASP A 21 0.96 -15.73 11.67
CA ASP A 21 2.03 -15.39 10.72
C ASP A 21 1.45 -14.97 9.35
N TRP A 22 0.44 -15.68 8.84
CA TRP A 22 -0.21 -15.29 7.57
C TRP A 22 -0.83 -13.89 7.66
N VAL A 23 -1.43 -13.54 8.81
CA VAL A 23 -2.16 -12.27 8.97
C VAL A 23 -1.15 -11.13 9.09
N VAL A 24 -0.07 -11.34 9.83
CA VAL A 24 0.96 -10.32 10.01
C VAL A 24 1.70 -10.05 8.69
N LEU A 25 1.98 -11.09 7.88
CA LEU A 25 2.57 -10.92 6.55
C LEU A 25 1.68 -10.10 5.62
N THR A 26 0.38 -10.42 5.55
CA THR A 26 -0.56 -9.67 4.71
C THR A 26 -0.78 -8.24 5.21
N ALA A 27 -0.86 -8.03 6.52
CA ALA A 27 -0.96 -6.70 7.12
C ALA A 27 0.28 -5.83 6.79
N ALA A 28 1.48 -6.42 6.78
CA ALA A 28 2.70 -5.73 6.37
C ALA A 28 2.64 -5.31 4.89
N ILE A 29 2.16 -6.19 4.00
CA ILE A 29 1.98 -5.88 2.57
C ILE A 29 0.97 -4.75 2.37
N VAL A 30 -0.15 -4.75 3.10
CA VAL A 30 -1.16 -3.68 3.05
C VAL A 30 -0.58 -2.34 3.54
N GLY A 31 0.24 -2.38 4.60
CA GLY A 31 0.97 -1.20 5.08
C GLY A 31 1.93 -0.63 4.03
N LEU A 32 2.68 -1.50 3.34
CA LEU A 32 3.56 -1.09 2.24
C LEU A 32 2.79 -0.56 1.03
N ALA A 33 1.67 -1.20 0.66
CA ALA A 33 0.82 -0.74 -0.43
C ALA A 33 0.27 0.67 -0.19
N THR A 34 -0.04 1.01 1.06
CA THR A 34 -0.49 2.35 1.45
C THR A 34 0.57 3.41 1.14
N ALA A 35 1.86 3.12 1.37
CA ALA A 35 2.96 4.03 1.06
C ALA A 35 3.17 4.20 -0.45
N ILE A 36 2.96 3.13 -1.24
CA ILE A 36 3.15 3.15 -2.70
C ILE A 36 2.13 4.04 -3.40
N ILE A 37 0.91 4.15 -2.87
CA ILE A 37 -0.15 4.99 -3.49
C ILE A 37 0.30 6.44 -3.66
N VAL A 38 1.02 7.00 -2.68
CA VAL A 38 1.52 8.38 -2.75
C VAL A 38 2.53 8.56 -3.89
N LEU A 39 3.40 7.57 -4.10
CA LEU A 39 4.41 7.60 -5.17
C LEU A 39 3.77 7.50 -6.55
N VAL A 40 2.76 6.64 -6.71
CA VAL A 40 2.05 6.45 -7.98
C VAL A 40 1.23 7.70 -8.34
N GLN A 41 0.59 8.35 -7.37
CA GLN A 41 -0.16 9.59 -7.61
C GLN A 41 0.73 10.68 -8.17
N GLY A 42 1.87 10.96 -7.52
CA GLY A 42 2.81 11.97 -7.99
C GLY A 42 3.30 11.71 -9.42
N GLY A 43 3.76 10.49 -9.72
CA GLY A 43 4.21 10.15 -11.08
C GLY A 43 3.10 10.21 -12.14
N THR A 44 1.86 9.95 -11.75
CA THR A 44 0.70 10.06 -12.67
C THR A 44 0.33 11.52 -12.92
N GLU A 45 0.38 12.37 -11.89
CA GLU A 45 0.15 13.82 -12.02
C GLU A 45 1.21 14.48 -12.90
N ASP A 46 2.48 14.13 -12.69
CA ASP A 46 3.59 14.62 -13.52
C ASP A 46 3.37 14.26 -15.00
N LEU A 47 3.08 12.98 -15.28
CA LEU A 47 2.83 12.51 -16.64
C LEU A 47 1.59 13.18 -17.26
N ALA A 48 0.52 13.38 -16.48
CA ALA A 48 -0.66 14.11 -16.95
C ALA A 48 -0.33 15.58 -17.29
N GLY A 49 0.54 16.23 -16.50
CA GLY A 49 1.03 17.57 -16.75
C GLY A 49 1.88 17.66 -18.02
N ASP A 50 2.76 16.69 -18.25
CA ASP A 50 3.57 16.60 -19.47
C ASP A 50 2.70 16.42 -20.71
N ILE A 51 1.71 15.52 -20.64
CA ILE A 51 0.73 15.31 -21.72
C ILE A 51 -0.04 16.60 -21.99
N SER A 52 -0.58 17.26 -20.96
CA SER A 52 -1.30 18.52 -21.11
C SER A 52 -0.44 19.59 -21.78
N SER A 53 0.83 19.69 -21.39
CA SER A 53 1.78 20.65 -21.96
C SER A 53 2.09 20.33 -23.42
N ALA A 54 2.27 19.06 -23.75
CA ALA A 54 2.48 18.61 -25.12
C ALA A 54 1.26 18.93 -26.00
N LEU A 55 0.03 18.68 -25.53
CA LEU A 55 -1.19 19.04 -26.25
C LEU A 55 -1.34 20.55 -26.42
N ALA A 56 -1.04 21.35 -25.39
CA ALA A 56 -1.09 22.80 -25.49
C ALA A 56 -0.07 23.36 -26.51
N GLY A 57 1.08 22.71 -26.65
CA GLY A 57 2.09 23.04 -27.66
C GLY A 57 1.70 22.63 -29.09
N ILE A 58 0.71 21.75 -29.26
CA ILE A 58 0.17 21.39 -30.57
C ILE A 58 -0.82 22.48 -30.99
N SER A 59 -0.33 23.53 -31.65
CA SER A 59 -1.17 24.46 -32.38
C SER A 59 -1.60 23.84 -33.71
N VAL A 60 -2.89 23.55 -33.87
CA VAL A 60 -3.44 23.16 -35.18
C VAL A 60 -3.44 24.41 -36.06
N SER A 61 -2.44 24.52 -36.93
CA SER A 61 -2.45 25.52 -38.00
C SER A 61 -3.56 25.13 -38.96
N THR A 62 -4.69 25.84 -38.87
CA THR A 62 -5.79 25.75 -39.84
C THR A 62 -5.40 26.47 -41.13
#